data_AF-A0A1G9DYI0-F1
#
_entry.id   AF-A0A1G9DYI0-F1
#
_cell.length_a   1.000
_cell.length_b   1.000
_cell.length_c   1.000
_cell.angle_alpha   90.00
_cell.angle_beta   90.00
_cell.angle_gamma   90.00
#
_symmetry.space_group_name_H-M   'P 1'
#
loop_
_entity.id
_entity.type
_entity.pdbx_description
1 polymer ?
#
loop_
_entity_poly.entity_id
_entity_poly.type
_entity_poly.pdbx_seq_one_letter_code
_entity_poly.pdbx_strand_id
1 'polypeptide(L)'
;MNEDKHAGNVILLRTACITLLLGLVLAWCLVMTRGLKIPYMLNIFASTENLLSGHLDYLMMTMLLLGFYASKIRLPKFVIWPMALGSIGNPTAFLVLAISPKIHSLPYMLFLYTTLSLTTFGFGMAAIKLLRYSLK
;
A
#
# COMPACT_ATOMS: atom_id res chain seq x y z
N MET A 1 17.10 21.77 -15.10
CA MET A 1 17.19 22.37 -13.75
C MET A 1 15.86 22.23 -13.02
N ASN A 2 15.47 21.01 -12.62
CA ASN A 2 14.22 20.73 -11.89
C ASN A 2 14.37 19.55 -10.90
N GLU A 3 15.61 19.15 -10.60
CA GLU A 3 15.96 17.99 -9.75
C GLU A 3 15.73 18.26 -8.25
N ASP A 4 15.62 19.53 -7.85
CA ASP A 4 15.75 19.94 -6.45
C ASP A 4 14.42 20.10 -5.70
N LYS A 5 13.28 20.12 -6.40
CA LYS A 5 11.98 20.36 -5.73
C LYS A 5 11.43 19.16 -4.94
N HIS A 6 11.93 17.95 -5.17
CA HIS A 6 11.34 16.71 -4.62
C HIS A 6 12.34 15.65 -4.15
N ALA A 7 13.63 16.00 -4.01
CA ALA A 7 14.70 15.10 -3.57
C ALA A 7 14.77 13.75 -4.33
N GLY A 8 14.31 13.69 -5.58
CA GLY A 8 14.24 12.45 -6.37
C GLY A 8 13.15 11.44 -5.94
N ASN A 9 12.34 11.76 -4.94
CA ASN A 9 11.33 10.88 -4.34
C ASN A 9 9.90 11.16 -4.85
N VAL A 10 9.74 11.83 -6.00
CA VAL A 10 8.43 12.15 -6.61
C VAL A 10 7.55 10.91 -6.75
N ILE A 11 8.18 9.77 -7.05
CA ILE A 11 7.48 8.49 -7.21
C ILE A 11 6.80 8.09 -5.90
N LEU A 12 7.50 8.17 -4.76
CA LEU A 12 6.95 7.85 -3.44
C LEU A 12 5.74 8.73 -3.11
N LEU A 13 5.84 10.03 -3.38
CA LEU A 13 4.75 10.97 -3.16
C LEU A 13 3.53 10.64 -4.04
N ARG A 14 3.74 10.38 -5.34
CA ARG A 14 2.66 10.02 -6.26
C ARG A 14 1.98 8.73 -5.83
N THR A 15 2.75 7.70 -5.48
CA THR A 15 2.18 6.44 -4.98
C THR A 15 1.43 6.64 -3.68
N ALA A 16 1.96 7.45 -2.75
CA ALA A 16 1.26 7.75 -1.50
C ALA A 16 -0.10 8.43 -1.75
N CYS A 17 -0.16 9.39 -2.69
CA CYS A 17 -1.43 10.02 -3.06
C CYS A 17 -2.41 9.01 -3.66
N ILE A 18 -1.94 8.11 -4.53
CA ILE A 18 -2.79 7.06 -5.13
C ILE A 18 -3.31 6.11 -4.06
N THR A 19 -2.45 5.61 -3.17
CA THR A 19 -2.86 4.70 -2.08
C THR A 19 -3.79 5.38 -1.09
N LEU A 20 -3.63 6.69 -0.85
CA LEU A 20 -4.55 7.48 -0.03
C LEU A 20 -5.93 7.58 -0.67
N LEU A 21 -6.00 7.91 -1.97
CA LEU A 21 -7.26 8.00 -2.70
C LEU A 21 -7.98 6.65 -2.71
N LEU A 22 -7.26 5.55 -2.93
CA LEU A 22 -7.82 4.20 -2.84
C LEU A 22 -8.32 3.89 -1.42
N GLY A 23 -7.57 4.26 -0.39
CA GLY A 23 -7.99 4.14 1.00
C GLY A 23 -9.29 4.89 1.29
N LEU A 24 -9.45 6.11 0.77
CA LEU A 24 -10.68 6.91 0.92
C LEU A 24 -11.87 6.28 0.21
N VAL A 25 -11.69 5.76 -1.01
CA VAL A 25 -12.74 5.01 -1.72
C VAL A 25 -13.17 3.80 -0.89
N LEU A 26 -12.21 3.07 -0.33
CA LEU A 26 -12.49 1.91 0.53
C LEU A 26 -13.19 2.28 1.84
N ALA A 27 -12.92 3.47 2.38
CA ALA A 27 -13.63 3.99 3.55
C ALA A 27 -15.14 4.13 3.26
N TRP A 28 -15.50 4.68 2.10
CA TRP A 28 -16.89 4.76 1.67
C TRP A 28 -17.50 3.37 1.43
N CYS A 29 -16.76 2.44 0.83
CA CYS A 29 -17.20 1.05 0.69
C CYS A 29 -17.47 0.39 2.06
N LEU A 30 -16.65 0.67 3.08
CA LEU A 30 -16.85 0.19 4.45
C LEU A 30 -18.09 0.79 5.10
N VAL A 31 -18.35 2.08 4.90
CA VAL A 31 -19.59 2.72 5.39
C VAL A 31 -20.82 2.08 4.75
N MET A 32 -20.79 1.84 3.44
CA MET A 32 -21.90 1.20 2.73
C MET A 32 -22.13 -0.27 3.13
N THR A 33 -21.06 -1.00 3.45
CA THR A 33 -21.13 -2.42 3.84
C THR A 33 -21.42 -2.63 5.33
N ARG A 34 -20.67 -2.01 6.23
CA ARG A 34 -20.85 -2.16 7.69
C ARG A 34 -21.90 -1.23 8.29
N GLY A 35 -21.94 0.02 7.82
CA GLY A 35 -22.87 1.03 8.34
C GLY A 35 -24.28 0.84 7.81
N LEU A 36 -24.43 0.96 6.49
CA LEU A 36 -25.73 0.92 5.81
C LEU A 36 -26.20 -0.49 5.43
N LYS A 37 -25.30 -1.49 5.46
CA LYS A 37 -25.58 -2.90 5.11
C LYS A 37 -26.33 -3.06 3.79
N ILE A 38 -25.91 -2.32 2.77
CA ILE A 38 -26.56 -2.35 1.45
C ILE A 38 -26.35 -3.74 0.84
N PRO A 39 -27.42 -4.46 0.45
CA PRO A 39 -27.34 -5.85 -0.01
C PRO A 39 -26.49 -6.02 -1.27
N TYR A 40 -26.49 -5.02 -2.16
CA TYR A 40 -25.65 -5.02 -3.36
C TYR A 40 -24.14 -4.99 -3.02
N MET A 41 -23.74 -4.16 -2.05
CA MET A 41 -22.34 -4.07 -1.63
C MET A 41 -21.88 -5.27 -0.80
N LEU A 42 -22.78 -5.88 -0.04
CA LEU A 42 -22.52 -7.14 0.67
C LEU A 42 -22.31 -8.32 -0.27
N ASN A 43 -22.93 -8.30 -1.46
CA ASN A 43 -22.72 -9.32 -2.48
C ASN A 43 -21.36 -9.16 -3.20
N ILE A 44 -20.89 -7.92 -3.37
CA ILE A 44 -19.57 -7.64 -3.96
C ILE A 44 -18.46 -7.94 -2.95
N PHE A 45 -18.62 -7.51 -1.69
CA PHE A 45 -17.66 -7.72 -0.63
C PHE A 45 -18.13 -8.81 0.33
N ALA A 46 -17.89 -10.06 -0.06
CA ALA A 46 -18.27 -11.23 0.72
C ALA A 46 -17.61 -11.26 2.12
N SER A 47 -16.42 -10.64 2.28
CA SER A 47 -15.75 -10.49 3.57
C SER A 47 -15.51 -9.02 3.93
N THR A 48 -16.34 -8.50 4.83
CA THR A 48 -16.18 -7.14 5.36
C THR A 48 -14.96 -6.99 6.27
N GLU A 49 -14.46 -8.07 6.86
CA GLU A 49 -13.24 -8.06 7.67
C GLU A 49 -12.00 -7.88 6.79
N ASN A 50 -11.91 -8.62 5.69
CA ASN A 50 -10.82 -8.45 4.73
C ASN A 50 -10.86 -7.07 4.05
N LEU A 51 -12.07 -6.51 3.85
CA LEU A 51 -12.23 -5.15 3.34
C LEU A 51 -11.65 -4.13 4.32
N LEU A 52 -11.92 -4.29 5.62
CA LEU A 52 -11.35 -3.43 6.66
C LEU A 52 -9.82 -3.57 6.72
N SER A 53 -9.30 -4.79 6.70
CA SER A 53 -7.85 -5.04 6.70
C SER A 53 -7.19 -4.40 5.48
N GLY A 54 -7.78 -4.52 4.29
CA GLY A 54 -7.26 -3.88 3.08
C GLY A 54 -7.29 -2.35 3.16
N HIS A 55 -8.36 -1.75 3.68
CA HIS A 55 -8.45 -0.30 3.92
C HIS A 55 -7.36 0.19 4.88
N LEU A 56 -7.20 -0.48 6.03
CA LEU A 56 -6.17 -0.14 7.01
C LEU A 56 -4.76 -0.30 6.41
N ASP A 57 -4.53 -1.34 5.61
CA ASP A 57 -3.23 -1.55 4.97
C ASP A 57 -2.93 -0.45 3.92
N TYR A 58 -3.91 0.01 3.13
CA TYR A 58 -3.73 1.19 2.26
C TYR A 58 -3.33 2.44 3.05
N LEU A 59 -3.95 2.69 4.20
CA LEU A 59 -3.60 3.83 5.04
C LEU A 59 -2.20 3.69 5.66
N MET A 60 -1.86 2.50 6.19
CA MET A 60 -0.55 2.23 6.76
C MET A 60 0.56 2.37 5.71
N MET A 61 0.38 1.81 4.52
CA MET A 61 1.33 1.94 3.41
C MET A 61 1.49 3.40 2.98
N THR A 62 0.38 4.16 2.91
CA THR A 62 0.42 5.60 2.63
C THR A 62 1.24 6.35 3.68
N MET A 63 1.01 6.08 4.97
CA MET A 63 1.74 6.72 6.07
C MET A 63 3.24 6.41 6.01
N LEU A 64 3.61 5.16 5.71
CA LEU A 64 5.01 4.77 5.55
C LEU A 64 5.66 5.50 4.36
N LEU A 65 5.00 5.52 3.20
CA LEU A 65 5.50 6.22 2.01
C LEU A 65 5.69 7.72 2.27
N LEU A 66 4.73 8.38 2.91
CA LEU A 66 4.84 9.79 3.30
C LEU A 66 5.90 10.02 4.37
N GLY A 67 6.07 9.11 5.32
CA GLY A 67 7.11 9.18 6.35
C GLY A 67 8.52 9.15 5.75
N PHE A 68 8.77 8.20 4.84
CA PHE A 68 10.04 8.16 4.11
C PHE A 68 10.23 9.36 3.19
N TYR A 69 9.17 9.86 2.54
CA TYR A 69 9.24 11.09 1.76
C TYR A 69 9.59 12.32 2.64
N ALA A 70 8.96 12.44 3.82
CA ALA A 70 9.15 13.55 4.75
C ALA A 70 10.56 13.59 5.36
N SER A 71 11.25 12.45 5.44
CA SER A 71 12.66 12.39 5.86
C SER A 71 13.63 13.14 4.93
N LYS A 72 13.19 13.50 3.71
CA LYS A 72 13.97 14.18 2.67
C LYS A 72 15.28 13.45 2.30
N ILE A 73 15.44 12.19 2.69
CA ILE A 73 16.59 11.37 2.32
C ILE A 73 16.41 10.89 0.88
N ARG A 74 17.45 11.11 0.06
CA ARG A 74 17.48 10.65 -1.33
C ARG A 74 17.66 9.14 -1.35
N LEU A 75 16.58 8.41 -1.64
CA LEU A 75 16.61 6.95 -1.76
C LEU A 75 17.01 6.55 -3.20
N PRO A 76 17.76 5.46 -3.38
CA PRO A 76 18.07 4.96 -4.71
C PRO A 76 16.81 4.42 -5.40
N LYS A 77 16.72 4.59 -6.72
CA LYS A 77 15.54 4.18 -7.52
C LYS A 77 15.18 2.70 -7.34
N PHE A 78 16.17 1.82 -7.18
CA PHE A 78 15.96 0.38 -6.95
C PHE A 78 15.28 0.06 -5.61
N VAL A 79 15.25 0.98 -4.64
CA VAL A 79 14.49 0.83 -3.38
C VAL A 79 13.10 1.44 -3.50
N ILE A 80 13.00 2.59 -4.19
CA ILE A 80 11.74 3.29 -4.42
C ILE A 80 10.73 2.45 -5.22
N TRP A 81 11.18 1.77 -6.28
CA TRP A 81 10.29 0.98 -7.13
C TRP A 81 9.64 -0.21 -6.39
N PRO A 82 10.39 -1.07 -5.67
CA PRO A 82 9.80 -2.12 -4.84
C PRO A 82 8.87 -1.58 -3.75
N MET A 83 9.22 -0.45 -3.10
CA MET A 83 8.32 0.19 -2.13
C MET A 83 7.00 0.60 -2.77
N ALA A 84 7.06 1.31 -3.90
CA ALA A 84 5.89 1.79 -4.62
C ALA A 84 4.97 0.65 -5.09
N LEU A 85 5.54 -0.37 -5.74
CA LEU A 85 4.79 -1.51 -6.25
C LEU A 85 4.22 -2.36 -5.11
N GLY A 86 5.03 -2.63 -4.08
CA GLY A 86 4.58 -3.38 -2.91
C GLY A 86 3.45 -2.68 -2.16
N SER A 87 3.56 -1.36 -1.96
CA SER A 87 2.57 -0.54 -1.24
C SER A 87 1.19 -0.53 -1.90
N ILE A 88 1.14 -0.75 -3.22
CA ILE A 88 -0.12 -0.91 -3.95
C ILE A 88 -0.54 -2.38 -3.94
N GLY A 89 0.39 -3.29 -4.22
CA GLY A 89 0.10 -4.73 -4.37
C GLY A 89 -0.41 -5.40 -3.10
N ASN A 90 0.22 -5.13 -1.95
CA ASN A 90 -0.16 -5.77 -0.68
C ASN A 90 -1.62 -5.48 -0.27
N PRO A 91 -2.06 -4.22 -0.18
CA PRO A 91 -3.46 -3.95 0.15
C PRO A 91 -4.43 -4.37 -0.96
N THR A 92 -3.98 -4.45 -2.21
CA THR A 92 -4.78 -5.03 -3.32
C THR A 92 -5.04 -6.52 -3.10
N ALA A 93 -4.09 -7.28 -2.55
CA ALA A 93 -4.29 -8.69 -2.22
C ALA A 93 -5.41 -8.87 -1.18
N PHE A 94 -5.43 -8.04 -0.14
CA PHE A 94 -6.53 -8.03 0.84
C PHE A 94 -7.87 -7.61 0.21
N LEU A 95 -7.86 -6.66 -0.71
CA LEU A 95 -9.07 -6.26 -1.44
C LEU A 95 -9.63 -7.42 -2.29
N VAL A 96 -8.77 -8.20 -2.94
CA VAL A 96 -9.18 -9.39 -3.70
C VAL A 96 -9.78 -10.44 -2.76
N LEU A 97 -9.22 -10.64 -1.57
CA LEU A 97 -9.81 -11.53 -0.54
C LEU A 97 -11.12 -10.99 0.05
N ALA A 98 -11.34 -9.69 0.03
CA ALA A 98 -12.60 -9.09 0.45
C ALA A 98 -13.73 -9.41 -0.53
N ILE A 99 -13.41 -9.44 -1.83
CA ILE A 99 -14.34 -9.78 -2.90
C ILE A 99 -14.55 -11.29 -2.98
N SER A 100 -13.45 -12.06 -2.99
CA SER A 100 -13.48 -13.52 -3.13
C SER A 100 -12.62 -14.18 -2.05
N PRO A 101 -13.18 -14.43 -0.85
CA PRO A 101 -12.42 -14.97 0.29
C PRO A 101 -11.90 -16.39 0.08
N LYS A 102 -12.48 -17.15 -0.87
CA LYS A 102 -12.08 -18.54 -1.17
C LYS A 102 -11.02 -18.64 -2.28
N ILE A 103 -10.43 -17.52 -2.71
CA ILE A 103 -9.43 -17.52 -3.78
C ILE A 103 -8.07 -18.02 -3.25
N HIS A 104 -7.89 -19.33 -3.29
CA HIS A 104 -6.62 -20.00 -2.94
C HIS A 104 -5.98 -20.63 -4.17
N SER A 105 -5.93 -19.89 -5.28
CA SER A 105 -5.29 -20.34 -6.50
C SER A 105 -3.78 -20.09 -6.45
N LEU A 106 -3.00 -20.91 -7.15
CA LEU A 106 -1.54 -20.74 -7.26
C LEU A 106 -1.15 -19.33 -7.75
N PRO A 107 -1.81 -18.73 -8.76
CA PRO A 107 -1.50 -17.36 -9.19
C PRO A 107 -1.72 -16.31 -8.09
N TYR A 108 -2.77 -16.48 -7.27
CA TYR A 108 -3.05 -15.57 -6.16
C TYR A 108 -2.00 -15.66 -5.07
N MET A 109 -1.57 -16.88 -4.70
CA MET A 109 -0.49 -17.09 -3.73
C MET A 109 0.83 -16.49 -4.22
N LEU A 110 1.18 -16.69 -5.50
CA LEU A 110 2.36 -16.08 -6.10
C LEU A 110 2.28 -14.54 -6.07
N PHE A 111 1.12 -13.97 -6.40
CA PHE A 111 0.89 -12.54 -6.29
C PHE A 111 1.12 -12.04 -4.85
N LEU A 112 0.48 -12.67 -3.86
CA LEU A 112 0.61 -12.29 -2.46
C LEU A 112 2.07 -12.38 -1.95
N TYR A 113 2.77 -13.47 -2.22
CA TYR A 113 4.16 -13.63 -1.79
C TYR A 113 5.11 -12.66 -2.49
N THR A 114 4.90 -12.38 -3.77
CA THR A 114 5.74 -11.43 -4.52
C THR A 114 5.53 -10.01 -4.02
N THR A 115 4.28 -9.58 -3.81
CA THR A 115 3.99 -8.23 -3.29
C THR A 115 4.52 -8.05 -1.87
N LEU A 116 4.36 -9.06 -1.00
CA LEU A 116 4.86 -9.05 0.38
C LEU A 116 6.40 -9.04 0.43
N SER A 117 7.06 -9.75 -0.47
CA SER A 117 8.52 -9.72 -0.59
C SER A 117 9.00 -8.37 -1.07
N LEU A 118 8.32 -7.76 -2.05
CA LEU A 118 8.64 -6.43 -2.57
C LEU A 118 8.46 -5.33 -1.53
N THR A 119 7.37 -5.35 -0.75
CA THR A 119 7.16 -4.41 0.36
C THR A 119 8.27 -4.55 1.40
N THR A 120 8.56 -5.77 1.83
CA THR A 120 9.56 -6.04 2.86
C THR A 120 10.94 -5.58 2.41
N PHE A 121 11.33 -5.93 1.18
CA PHE A 121 12.59 -5.51 0.60
C PHE A 121 12.70 -3.99 0.48
N GLY A 122 11.66 -3.34 -0.07
CA GLY A 122 11.62 -1.90 -0.27
C GLY A 122 11.70 -1.12 1.05
N PHE A 123 10.75 -1.35 1.96
CA PHE A 123 10.70 -0.64 3.24
C PHE A 123 11.88 -1.00 4.15
N GLY A 124 12.32 -2.26 4.15
CA GLY A 124 13.47 -2.70 4.94
C GLY A 124 14.77 -2.01 4.49
N MET A 125 15.05 -1.99 3.18
CA MET A 125 16.22 -1.27 2.65
C MET A 125 16.14 0.24 2.92
N ALA A 126 14.95 0.85 2.80
CA ALA A 126 14.76 2.26 3.10
C ALA A 126 15.04 2.57 4.58
N ALA A 127 14.54 1.73 5.51
CA ALA A 127 14.79 1.85 6.94
C ALA A 127 16.29 1.71 7.29
N ILE A 128 16.98 0.71 6.74
CA ILE A 128 18.42 0.53 6.96
C ILE A 128 19.22 1.74 6.46
N LYS A 129 18.87 2.28 5.30
CA LYS A 129 19.52 3.48 4.75
C LYS A 129 19.27 4.71 5.62
N LEU A 130 18.04 4.90 6.08
CA LEU A 130 17.65 5.99 6.96
C LEU A 130 18.40 5.91 8.31
N LEU A 131 18.46 4.72 8.91
CA LEU A 131 19.19 4.47 10.16
C LEU A 131 20.68 4.77 10.01
N ARG A 132 21.31 4.30 8.91
CA ARG A 132 22.72 4.60 8.63
C ARG A 132 22.99 6.08 8.41
N TYR A 133 22.02 6.82 7.89
CA TYR A 133 22.13 8.26 7.73
C TYR A 133 22.03 8.98 9.08
N SER A 134 21.14 8.51 9.96
CA SER A 134 20.98 9.08 11.31
C SER A 134 22.16 8.83 12.26
N LEU A 135 22.97 7.79 11.99
CA LEU A 135 24.14 7.44 12.81
C LEU A 135 25.43 8.17 12.36
N LYS A 136 25.37 8.92 11.26
CA LYS A 136 26.47 9.76 10.78
C LYS A 136 26.24 11.20 11.19
#